data_AF-A0A373M2H6-F1
#
_entry.id   AF-A0A373M2H6-F1
#
_cell.length_a   1.000
_cell.length_b   1.000
_cell.length_c   1.000
_cell.angle_alpha   90.00
_cell.angle_beta   90.00
_cell.angle_gamma   90.00
#
_symmetry.space_group_name_H-M   'P 1'
#
loop_
_entity.id
_entity.type
_entity.pdbx_description
1 polymer ?
#
loop_
_entity_poly.entity_id
_entity_poly.type
_entity_poly.pdbx_seq_one_letter_code
_entity_poly.pdbx_strand_id
1 'polypeptide(L)'
;CIINLASQSETTIRQYQSDFKYIVRYLCCRNDRKKLDEYFQTTEFELDHPEAFLDWLSAVTNDRRYRKAKELIEETEGKGGKINMCVLLDMYEERGVEKGISQGISQGISQGIEEINTLYHCLLADNRMEDIQKAIMDTEYQKELLQEYGIGE
;
A
#
# COMPACT_ATOMS: atom_id res chain seq x y z
N CYS A 1 24.33 -15.03 21.69
CA CYS A 1 23.08 -14.36 22.09
C CYS A 1 22.37 -13.91 20.80
N ILE A 2 21.09 -14.23 20.63
CA ILE A 2 20.28 -13.79 19.48
C ILE A 2 19.29 -12.75 20.02
N ILE A 3 19.27 -11.56 19.43
CA ILE A 3 18.35 -10.48 19.81
C ILE A 3 17.22 -10.42 18.78
N ASN A 4 15.97 -10.62 19.22
CA ASN A 4 14.80 -10.49 18.34
C ASN A 4 14.22 -9.08 18.40
N LEU A 5 14.63 -8.22 17.47
CA LEU A 5 14.18 -6.83 17.40
C LEU A 5 12.68 -6.67 17.11
N ALA A 6 12.01 -7.69 16.57
CA ALA A 6 10.57 -7.63 16.26
C ALA A 6 9.67 -8.02 17.45
N SER A 7 10.27 -8.40 18.59
CA SER A 7 9.53 -8.81 19.79
C SER A 7 10.09 -8.14 21.05
N GLN A 8 10.33 -6.82 20.97
CA GLN A 8 10.83 -6.04 22.09
C GLN A 8 9.68 -5.41 22.88
N SER A 9 9.85 -5.29 24.21
CA SER A 9 8.88 -4.61 25.07
C SER A 9 9.00 -3.09 24.92
N GLU A 10 7.92 -2.36 25.22
CA GLU A 10 7.92 -0.89 25.29
C GLU A 10 9.03 -0.34 26.19
N THR A 11 9.25 -0.97 27.34
CA THR A 11 10.29 -0.58 28.28
C THR A 11 11.69 -0.75 27.70
N THR A 12 11.91 -1.80 26.90
CA THR A 12 13.20 -2.03 26.23
C THR A 12 13.41 -1.05 25.08
N ILE A 13 12.36 -0.78 24.30
CA ILE A 13 12.43 0.15 23.17
C ILE A 13 12.82 1.56 23.64
N ARG A 14 12.25 2.01 24.77
CA ARG A 14 12.57 3.32 25.37
C ARG A 14 14.01 3.45 25.87
N GLN A 15 14.75 2.36 26.04
CA GLN A 15 16.15 2.40 26.47
C GLN A 15 17.10 2.77 25.32
N TYR A 16 16.69 2.58 24.05
CA TYR A 16 17.47 3.00 22.91
C TYR A 16 17.50 4.53 22.81
N GLN A 17 18.71 5.10 22.77
CA GLN A 17 18.91 6.55 22.81
C GLN A 17 18.85 7.22 21.42
N SER A 18 19.16 6.48 20.35
CA SER A 18 19.15 7.00 18.99
C SER A 18 17.83 6.73 18.25
N ASP A 19 17.74 7.20 17.01
CA ASP A 19 16.67 6.92 16.04
C ASP A 19 16.38 5.41 15.86
N PHE A 20 17.30 4.55 16.30
CA PHE A 20 17.11 3.11 16.36
C PHE A 20 15.88 2.69 17.17
N LYS A 21 15.47 3.48 18.18
CA LYS A 21 14.25 3.22 18.96
C LYS A 21 13.00 3.15 18.06
N TYR A 22 12.94 4.02 17.05
CA TYR A 22 11.84 4.08 16.09
C TYR A 22 11.86 2.91 15.12
N ILE A 23 13.05 2.47 14.73
CA ILE A 23 13.27 1.27 13.91
C ILE A 23 12.74 0.02 14.62
N VAL A 24 13.14 -0.18 15.88
CA VAL A 24 12.73 -1.35 16.66
C VAL A 24 11.23 -1.32 16.92
N ARG A 25 10.67 -0.14 17.20
CA ARG A 25 9.22 0.02 17.35
C ARG A 25 8.47 -0.31 16.07
N TYR A 26 8.93 0.18 14.91
CA TYR A 26 8.36 -0.17 13.61
C TYR A 26 8.35 -1.70 13.40
N LEU A 27 9.45 -2.40 13.69
CA LEU A 27 9.51 -3.86 13.56
C LEU A 27 8.50 -4.60 14.44
N CYS A 28 8.29 -4.13 15.67
CA CYS A 28 7.32 -4.71 16.60
C CYS A 28 5.87 -4.54 16.11
N CYS A 29 5.60 -3.47 15.36
CA CYS A 29 4.27 -3.17 14.83
C CYS A 29 4.06 -3.60 13.37
N ARG A 30 5.11 -3.97 12.62
CA ARG A 30 5.09 -4.10 11.14
C ARG A 30 3.99 -5.00 10.57
N ASN A 31 3.57 -6.01 11.32
CA ASN A 31 2.56 -7.00 10.89
C ASN A 31 1.14 -6.66 11.41
N ASP A 32 0.99 -5.61 12.22
CA ASP A 32 -0.27 -5.18 12.81
C ASP A 32 -0.58 -3.76 12.35
N ARG A 33 -1.45 -3.66 11.34
CA ARG A 33 -1.80 -2.38 10.71
C ARG A 33 -2.32 -1.36 11.71
N LYS A 34 -3.13 -1.78 12.69
CA LYS A 34 -3.69 -0.85 13.69
C LYS A 34 -2.59 -0.27 14.57
N LYS A 35 -1.65 -1.12 15.03
CA LYS A 35 -0.50 -0.65 15.81
C LYS A 35 0.46 0.19 15.00
N LEU A 36 0.59 -0.07 13.70
CA LEU A 36 1.40 0.75 12.81
C LEU A 36 0.78 2.13 12.64
N ASP A 37 -0.52 2.19 12.37
CA ASP A 37 -1.27 3.44 12.20
C ASP A 37 -1.25 4.26 13.50
N GLU A 38 -1.47 3.63 14.66
CA GLU A 38 -1.35 4.27 15.98
C GLU A 38 0.08 4.78 16.25
N TYR A 39 1.09 3.98 15.93
CA TYR A 39 2.49 4.38 16.08
C TYR A 39 2.83 5.63 15.27
N PHE A 40 2.40 5.66 14.00
CA PHE A 40 2.60 6.80 13.12
C PHE A 40 1.76 8.02 13.54
N GLN A 41 0.58 7.85 14.11
CA GLN A 41 -0.28 8.97 14.54
C GLN A 41 0.14 9.61 15.88
N THR A 42 0.65 8.81 16.82
CA THR A 42 0.86 9.22 18.22
C THR A 42 2.31 9.56 18.57
N THR A 43 3.27 9.16 17.73
CA THR A 43 4.69 9.38 18.02
C THR A 43 5.13 10.68 17.35
N GLU A 44 5.78 11.60 18.07
CA GLU A 44 6.54 12.66 17.41
C GLU A 44 7.93 12.10 17.07
N PHE A 45 8.25 11.97 15.78
CA PHE A 45 9.61 11.60 15.37
C PHE A 45 10.48 12.85 15.32
N GLU A 46 11.41 12.93 16.27
CA GLU A 46 12.63 13.72 16.11
C GLU A 46 13.75 12.78 15.68
N LEU A 47 14.21 12.91 14.43
CA LEU A 47 15.32 12.14 13.88
C LEU A 47 16.59 12.99 13.89
N ASP A 48 17.63 12.49 14.57
CA ASP A 48 18.95 13.13 14.58
C ASP A 48 19.74 12.78 13.31
N HIS A 49 19.46 11.64 12.69
CA HIS A 49 20.14 11.11 11.50
C HIS A 49 19.12 10.48 10.53
N PRO A 50 18.28 11.28 9.85
CA PRO A 50 17.20 10.79 9.00
C PRO A 50 17.69 9.90 7.84
N GLU A 51 18.88 10.15 7.31
CA GLU A 51 19.44 9.38 6.20
C GLU A 51 19.70 7.93 6.62
N ALA A 52 20.24 7.71 7.82
CA ALA A 52 20.49 6.39 8.37
C ALA A 52 19.17 5.66 8.67
N PHE A 53 18.16 6.39 9.15
CA PHE A 53 16.82 5.86 9.37
C PHE A 53 16.15 5.40 8.06
N LEU A 54 16.24 6.22 7.01
CA LEU A 54 15.68 5.92 5.70
C LEU A 54 16.42 4.81 4.95
N ASP A 55 17.76 4.78 5.02
CA ASP A 55 18.57 3.68 4.48
C ASP A 55 18.14 2.35 5.09
N TRP A 56 17.92 2.34 6.41
CA TRP A 56 17.48 1.16 7.11
C TRP A 56 16.06 0.75 6.72
N LEU A 57 15.10 1.68 6.68
CA LEU A 57 13.73 1.39 6.21
C LEU A 57 13.72 0.85 4.78
N SER A 58 14.51 1.44 3.89
CA SER A 58 14.71 0.96 2.51
C SER A 58 15.21 -0.49 2.49
N ALA A 59 16.22 -0.81 3.30
CA ALA A 59 16.81 -2.14 3.38
C ALA A 59 15.84 -3.22 3.92
N VAL A 60 15.06 -2.91 4.96
CA VAL A 60 14.20 -3.92 5.59
C VAL A 60 12.83 -4.06 4.96
N THR A 61 12.34 -3.02 4.28
CA THR A 61 11.03 -3.05 3.61
C THR A 61 11.14 -3.35 2.12
N ASN A 62 12.35 -3.26 1.55
CA ASN A 62 12.60 -3.26 0.11
C ASN A 62 11.76 -2.22 -0.66
N ASP A 63 11.39 -1.13 0.03
CA ASP A 63 10.53 -0.09 -0.51
C ASP A 63 11.38 1.09 -0.99
N ARG A 64 11.41 1.29 -2.32
CA ARG A 64 12.26 2.30 -2.97
C ARG A 64 11.87 3.73 -2.62
N ARG A 65 10.69 3.95 -2.06
CA ARG A 65 10.19 5.28 -1.71
C ARG A 65 11.02 5.91 -0.59
N TYR A 66 11.54 5.11 0.35
CA TYR A 66 12.49 5.58 1.37
C TYR A 66 13.83 6.06 0.79
N ARG A 67 14.27 5.48 -0.35
CA ARG A 67 15.46 5.96 -1.06
C ARG A 67 15.21 7.32 -1.72
N LYS A 68 14.05 7.49 -2.37
CA LYS A 68 13.66 8.76 -2.99
C LYS A 68 13.56 9.89 -1.97
N ALA A 69 13.00 9.62 -0.80
CA ALA A 69 12.95 10.64 0.25
C ALA A 69 14.33 11.04 0.73
N LYS A 70 15.24 10.08 0.92
CA LYS A 70 16.64 10.36 1.25
C LYS A 70 17.27 11.31 0.24
N GLU A 71 17.08 11.07 -1.06
CA GLU A 71 17.56 11.96 -2.14
C GLU A 71 16.99 13.39 -1.98
N LEU A 72 15.70 13.53 -1.70
CA LEU A 72 15.05 14.84 -1.50
C LEU A 72 15.60 15.60 -0.28
N ILE A 73 15.95 14.90 0.79
CA ILE A 73 16.52 15.48 2.02
C ILE A 73 17.95 15.96 1.77
N GLU A 74 18.75 15.13 1.09
CA GLU A 74 20.12 15.47 0.72
C GLU A 74 20.18 16.71 -0.20
N GLU A 75 19.16 16.92 -1.04
CA GLU A 75 19.04 18.10 -1.92
C GLU A 75 18.59 19.38 -1.19
N THR A 76 17.82 19.26 -0.09
CA THR A 76 17.16 20.41 0.56
C THR A 76 17.86 20.91 1.83
N GLU A 77 18.46 20.05 2.65
CA GLU A 77 19.00 20.45 3.97
C GLU A 77 20.53 20.27 4.14
N GLY A 78 21.22 19.70 3.15
CA GLY A 78 22.61 19.24 3.35
C GLY A 78 22.67 18.07 4.33
N LYS A 79 23.83 17.40 4.44
CA LYS A 79 23.96 16.18 5.26
C LYS A 79 23.68 16.49 6.74
N GLY A 80 22.58 15.95 7.27
CA GLY A 80 22.13 16.16 8.64
C GLY A 80 21.06 17.26 8.77
N GLY A 81 19.80 16.84 8.63
CA GLY A 81 18.62 17.66 8.85
C GLY A 81 17.70 17.05 9.91
N LYS A 82 16.91 17.87 10.61
CA LYS A 82 15.82 17.37 11.46
C LYS A 82 14.59 17.21 10.57
N ILE A 83 14.30 15.98 10.16
CA ILE A 83 13.05 15.73 9.44
C ILE A 83 11.90 15.67 10.43
N ASN A 84 10.92 16.53 10.21
CA ASN A 84 9.65 16.40 10.90
C ASN A 84 8.88 15.19 10.35
N MET A 85 8.34 14.40 11.29
CA MET A 85 7.34 13.35 11.11
C MET A 85 6.39 13.55 9.90
N CYS A 86 5.87 14.75 9.65
CA CYS A 86 4.95 15.02 8.54
C CYS A 86 5.45 14.47 7.19
N VAL A 87 6.74 14.64 6.88
CA VAL A 87 7.31 14.16 5.61
C VAL A 87 7.31 12.62 5.55
N LEU A 88 7.59 11.96 6.68
CA LEU A 88 7.56 10.50 6.76
C LEU A 88 6.12 9.96 6.67
N LEU A 89 5.16 10.68 7.25
CA LEU A 89 3.73 10.34 7.16
C LEU A 89 3.21 10.48 5.74
N ASP A 90 3.51 11.57 5.05
CA ASP A 90 3.11 11.79 3.66
C ASP A 90 3.56 10.62 2.77
N MET A 91 4.80 10.16 2.94
CA MET A 91 5.30 8.99 2.22
C MET A 91 4.62 7.68 2.61
N TYR A 92 4.25 7.51 3.88
CA TYR A 92 3.53 6.32 4.33
C TYR A 92 2.09 6.32 3.80
N GLU A 93 1.43 7.48 3.77
CA GLU A 93 0.11 7.68 3.18
C GLU A 93 0.12 7.40 1.67
N GLU A 94 1.10 7.93 0.94
CA GLU A 94 1.31 7.62 -0.48
C GLU A 94 1.44 6.11 -0.72
N ARG A 95 2.00 5.35 0.23
CA ARG A 95 2.06 3.87 0.17
C ARG A 95 0.68 3.27 0.20
N GLY A 96 -0.12 3.74 1.14
CA GLY A 96 -1.47 3.28 1.38
C GLY A 96 -2.31 3.50 0.13
N VAL A 97 -2.18 4.68 -0.48
CA VAL A 97 -2.87 5.06 -1.72
C VAL A 97 -2.41 4.17 -2.89
N GLU A 98 -1.10 4.04 -3.14
CA GLU A 98 -0.58 3.22 -4.25
C GLU A 98 -1.03 1.75 -4.13
N LYS A 99 -0.94 1.18 -2.92
CA LYS A 99 -1.42 -0.18 -2.66
C LYS A 99 -2.94 -0.28 -2.83
N GLY A 100 -3.69 0.70 -2.36
CA GLY A 100 -5.14 0.74 -2.49
C GLY A 100 -5.59 0.79 -3.95
N ILE A 101 -4.95 1.64 -4.76
CA ILE A 101 -5.19 1.73 -6.21
C ILE A 101 -4.85 0.40 -6.89
N SER A 102 -3.67 -0.17 -6.60
CA SER A 102 -3.26 -1.45 -7.19
C SER A 102 -4.22 -2.59 -6.84
N GLN A 103 -4.64 -2.67 -5.58
CA GLN A 103 -5.64 -3.66 -5.13
C GLN A 103 -6.99 -3.43 -5.79
N GLY A 104 -7.46 -2.18 -5.87
CA GLY A 104 -8.73 -1.82 -6.50
C GLY A 104 -8.75 -2.16 -8.00
N ILE A 105 -7.67 -1.88 -8.73
CA ILE A 105 -7.53 -2.28 -10.14
C ILE A 105 -7.56 -3.80 -10.28
N SER A 106 -6.80 -4.53 -9.44
CA SER A 106 -6.76 -5.99 -9.49
C SER A 106 -8.13 -6.62 -9.20
N GLN A 107 -8.85 -6.07 -8.22
CA GLN A 107 -10.20 -6.51 -7.88
C GLN A 107 -11.19 -6.19 -9.01
N GLY A 108 -11.17 -4.97 -9.53
CA GLY A 108 -12.05 -4.55 -10.62
C GLY A 108 -11.83 -5.36 -11.91
N ILE A 109 -10.58 -5.69 -12.26
CA ILE A 109 -10.29 -6.58 -13.40
C ILE A 109 -10.86 -7.97 -13.16
N SER A 110 -10.66 -8.52 -11.96
CA SER A 110 -11.14 -9.87 -11.62
C SER A 110 -12.67 -9.94 -11.66
N GLN A 111 -13.33 -8.94 -11.07
CA GLN A 111 -14.78 -8.81 -11.09
C GLN A 111 -15.31 -8.66 -12.53
N GLY A 112 -14.72 -7.77 -13.33
CA GLY A 112 -15.12 -7.60 -14.72
C GLY A 112 -14.99 -8.88 -15.56
N ILE A 113 -13.93 -9.68 -15.34
CA ILE A 113 -13.78 -10.97 -16.03
C ILE A 113 -14.91 -11.94 -15.63
N GLU A 114 -15.28 -11.99 -14.35
CA GLU A 114 -16.35 -12.84 -13.84
C GLU A 114 -17.72 -12.43 -14.40
N GLU A 115 -18.02 -11.13 -14.42
CA GLU A 115 -19.24 -10.56 -14.98
C GLU A 115 -19.39 -10.90 -16.47
N ILE A 116 -18.33 -10.71 -17.27
CA ILE A 116 -18.35 -11.03 -18.70
C ILE A 116 -18.48 -12.53 -18.96
N ASN A 117 -17.79 -13.37 -18.20
CA ASN A 117 -17.94 -14.83 -18.34
C ASN A 117 -19.36 -15.28 -18.00
N THR A 118 -19.95 -14.70 -16.95
CA THR A 118 -21.34 -14.97 -16.56
C THR A 118 -22.30 -14.57 -17.67
N LEU A 119 -22.10 -13.38 -18.25
CA LEU A 119 -22.91 -12.89 -19.37
C LEU A 119 -22.85 -13.85 -20.56
N TYR A 120 -21.65 -14.28 -20.97
CA TYR A 120 -21.52 -15.22 -22.09
C TYR A 120 -22.15 -16.58 -21.80
N HIS A 121 -22.08 -17.07 -20.56
CA HIS A 121 -22.79 -18.29 -20.18
C HIS A 121 -24.31 -18.16 -20.32
N CYS A 122 -24.89 -17.04 -19.88
CA CYS A 122 -26.32 -16.77 -20.02
C CYS A 122 -26.75 -16.66 -21.49
N LEU A 123 -26.03 -15.87 -22.29
CA LEU A 123 -26.34 -15.70 -23.72
C LEU A 123 -26.22 -17.01 -24.51
N LEU A 124 -25.26 -17.88 -24.16
CA LEU A 124 -25.14 -19.20 -24.75
C LEU A 124 -26.32 -20.10 -24.39
N ALA A 125 -26.79 -20.04 -23.13
CA ALA A 125 -27.97 -20.80 -22.69
C ALA A 125 -29.25 -20.36 -23.41
N ASP A 126 -29.37 -19.07 -23.71
CA ASP A 126 -30.50 -18.49 -24.45
C ASP A 126 -30.33 -18.54 -25.97
N ASN A 127 -29.24 -19.16 -26.46
CA ASN A 127 -28.90 -19.29 -27.88
C ASN A 127 -28.80 -17.94 -28.63
N ARG A 128 -28.40 -16.86 -27.93
CA ARG A 128 -28.26 -15.49 -28.43
C ARG A 128 -26.86 -15.23 -29.01
N MET A 129 -26.47 -16.01 -30.00
CA MET A 129 -25.13 -15.96 -30.60
C MET A 129 -24.79 -14.61 -31.27
N GLU A 130 -25.79 -13.95 -31.86
CA GLU A 130 -25.63 -12.63 -32.49
C GLU A 130 -25.30 -11.54 -31.46
N ASP A 131 -25.91 -11.64 -30.28
CA ASP A 131 -25.68 -10.68 -29.20
C ASP A 131 -24.30 -10.88 -28.58
N ILE A 132 -23.79 -12.12 -28.50
CA ILE A 132 -22.40 -12.39 -28.12
C ILE A 132 -21.44 -11.71 -29.11
N GLN A 133 -21.65 -11.91 -30.41
CA GLN A 133 -20.78 -11.32 -31.44
C GLN A 133 -20.80 -9.80 -31.39
N LYS A 134 -21.97 -9.20 -31.17
CA LYS A 134 -22.12 -7.75 -31.05
C LYS A 134 -21.46 -7.23 -29.77
N ALA A 135 -21.70 -7.87 -28.63
CA ALA A 135 -21.15 -7.45 -27.33
C ALA A 135 -19.62 -7.51 -27.25
N ILE A 136 -18.97 -8.39 -28.01
CA ILE A 136 -17.50 -8.44 -28.12
C ILE A 136 -16.94 -7.18 -28.79
N MET A 137 -17.69 -6.58 -29.72
CA MET A 137 -17.25 -5.43 -30.52
C MET A 137 -17.81 -4.09 -30.00
N ASP A 138 -18.86 -4.14 -29.19
CA ASP A 138 -19.61 -2.99 -28.71
C ASP A 138 -19.75 -3.06 -27.17
N THR A 139 -18.90 -2.30 -26.49
CA THR A 139 -18.85 -2.24 -25.03
C THR A 139 -20.13 -1.64 -24.43
N GLU A 140 -20.81 -0.71 -25.11
CA GLU A 140 -22.05 -0.14 -24.58
C GLU A 140 -23.18 -1.16 -24.68
N TYR A 141 -23.25 -1.90 -25.79
CA TYR A 141 -24.18 -3.01 -25.91
C TYR A 141 -23.89 -4.14 -24.91
N GLN A 142 -22.62 -4.43 -24.62
CA GLN A 142 -22.25 -5.38 -23.56
C GLN A 142 -22.77 -4.95 -22.19
N LYS A 143 -22.71 -3.64 -21.86
CA LYS A 143 -23.26 -3.10 -20.61
C LYS A 143 -24.78 -3.18 -20.56
N GLU A 144 -25.47 -2.92 -21.68
CA GLU A 144 -26.93 -3.10 -21.77
C GLU A 144 -27.32 -4.55 -21.47
N LEU A 145 -26.58 -5.53 -22.02
CA LEU A 145 -26.82 -6.93 -21.72
C LEU A 145 -26.47 -7.30 -20.27
N LEU A 146 -25.38 -6.76 -19.69
CA LEU A 146 -25.08 -6.95 -18.26
C LEU A 146 -26.27 -6.50 -17.38
N GLN A 147 -26.86 -5.34 -17.69
CA GLN A 147 -28.07 -4.86 -17.01
C GLN A 147 -29.29 -5.74 -17.27
N GLU A 148 -29.49 -6.19 -18.51
CA GLU A 148 -30.59 -7.09 -18.89
C GLU A 148 -30.58 -8.39 -18.06
N TYR A 149 -29.38 -8.95 -17.84
CA TYR A 149 -29.19 -10.17 -17.05
C TYR A 149 -28.96 -9.92 -15.55
N GLY A 150 -28.97 -8.66 -15.09
CA GLY A 150 -28.74 -8.31 -13.68
C GLY A 150 -27.36 -8.69 -13.14
N ILE A 151 -26.32 -8.62 -13.99
CA ILE A 151 -24.95 -9.00 -13.65
C ILE A 151 -24.18 -7.73 -13.25
N GLY A 152 -23.60 -7.73 -12.04
CA GLY A 152 -22.79 -6.62 -11.52
C GLY A 152 -23.56 -5.59 -10.67
N GLU A 153 -24.80 -5.89 -10.26
CA GLU A 153 -25.54 -5.15 -9.21
C GLU A 153 -25.18 -5.60 -7.78
#